data_AF-A0A5B7HTF5-F1
#
_entry.id   AF-A0A5B7HTF5-F1
#
_cell.length_a   1.000
_cell.length_b   1.000
_cell.length_c   1.000
_cell.angle_alpha   90.00
_cell.angle_beta   90.00
_cell.angle_gamma   90.00
#
_symmetry.space_group_name_H-M   'P 1'
#
loop_
_entity.id
_entity.type
_entity.pdbx_description
1 polymer ?
#
loop_
_entity_poly.entity_id
_entity_poly.type
_entity_poly.pdbx_seq_one_letter_code
_entity_poly.pdbx_strand_id
1 'polypeptide(L)' 'MKSQCLRTFKKFSFPHRTVDIWIGLSEEIVTAESVHKFKEKLDKIIYEDRSL' A
#
# COMPACT_ATOMS: atom_id res chain seq x y z
N MET A 1 -11.05 8.69 27.56
CA MET A 1 -10.67 9.24 26.23
C MET A 1 -9.41 8.59 25.63
N LYS A 2 -8.29 8.42 26.36
CA LYS A 2 -7.05 7.82 25.80
C LYS A 2 -7.20 6.38 25.25
N SER A 3 -8.02 5.55 25.88
CA SER A 3 -8.29 4.17 25.44
C SER A 3 -9.05 4.09 24.10
N GLN A 4 -9.90 5.08 23.82
CA GLN A 4 -10.67 5.15 22.58
C GLN A 4 -9.77 5.57 21.41
N CYS A 5 -8.82 6.47 21.66
CA CYS A 5 -7.78 6.89 20.71
C CYS A 5 -6.86 5.71 20.30
N LEU A 6 -6.46 4.85 21.24
CA LEU A 6 -5.68 3.64 20.95
C LEU A 6 -6.46 2.61 20.13
N ARG A 7 -7.76 2.43 20.40
CA ARG A 7 -8.63 1.54 19.61
C ARG A 7 -8.81 2.05 18.18
N THR A 8 -8.97 3.35 17.99
CA THR A 8 -9.06 3.94 16.65
C THR A 8 -7.72 3.89 15.93
N PHE A 9 -6.60 4.17 16.61
CA PHE A 9 -5.28 4.08 15.98
C PHE A 9 -5.01 2.67 15.49
N LYS A 10 -5.31 1.63 16.28
CA LYS A 10 -5.14 0.23 15.85
C LYS A 10 -6.11 -0.19 14.73
N LYS A 11 -7.24 0.51 14.58
CA LYS A 11 -8.25 0.28 13.52
C LYS A 11 -7.89 0.98 12.21
N PHE A 12 -7.21 2.14 12.29
CA PHE A 12 -6.79 2.94 11.14
C PHE A 12 -5.30 2.81 10.81
N SER A 13 -4.53 2.13 11.67
CA SER A 13 -3.15 1.80 11.40
C SER A 13 -3.10 0.82 10.25
N PHE A 14 -2.28 1.14 9.26
CA PHE A 14 -1.96 0.21 8.21
C PHE A 14 -1.42 -1.08 8.84
N PRO A 15 -1.96 -2.26 8.47
CA PRO A 15 -1.37 -3.52 8.86
C PRO A 15 0.12 -3.49 8.51
N HIS A 16 0.97 -4.04 9.38
CA HIS A 16 2.42 -4.13 9.10
C HIS A 16 2.70 -4.71 7.70
N ARG A 17 1.88 -5.71 7.31
CA ARG A 17 1.89 -6.32 5.99
C ARG A 17 1.71 -5.31 4.84
N THR A 18 0.92 -4.26 5.03
CA THR A 18 0.77 -3.20 4.04
C THR A 18 2.05 -2.39 3.93
N VAL A 19 2.72 -2.08 5.04
CA VAL A 19 4.01 -1.37 5.01
C VAL A 19 5.07 -2.20 4.27
N ASP A 20 5.15 -3.51 4.53
CA ASP A 20 6.08 -4.41 3.82
C ASP A 20 5.82 -4.45 2.30
N ILE A 21 4.54 -4.48 1.90
CA ILE A 21 4.15 -4.41 0.48
C ILE A 21 4.59 -3.08 -0.13
N TRP A 22 4.38 -1.96 0.55
CA TRP A 22 4.79 -0.64 0.08
C TRP A 22 6.31 -0.48 -0.02
N ILE A 23 7.07 -1.06 0.93
CA ILE A 23 8.54 -1.06 0.90
C ILE A 23 9.07 -1.86 -0.30
N GLY A 24 8.34 -2.90 -0.75
CA GLY A 24 8.70 -3.69 -1.92
C GLY A 24 8.38 -3.04 -3.27
N LEU A 25 7.65 -1.91 -3.29
CA LEU A 25 7.34 -1.20 -4.53
C LEU A 25 8.53 -0.33 -4.98
N SER A 26 8.72 -0.22 -6.28
CA SER A 26 9.72 0.70 -6.82
C SER A 26 9.28 2.16 -6.62
N GLU A 27 10.27 3.04 -6.44
CA GLU A 27 10.04 4.49 -6.27
C GLU A 27 9.20 5.07 -7.42
N GLU A 28 9.46 4.63 -8.66
CA GLU A 28 8.72 5.05 -9.86
C GLU A 28 7.21 4.77 -9.82
N ILE A 29 6.80 3.78 -9.02
CA ILE A 29 5.39 3.45 -8.81
C ILE A 29 4.85 4.34 -7.73
N VAL A 30 5.51 4.40 -6.58
CA VAL A 30 5.11 5.23 -5.44
C VAL A 30 5.01 6.71 -5.80
N THR A 31 5.89 7.21 -6.68
CA THR A 31 5.91 8.61 -7.14
C THR A 31 5.04 8.86 -8.38
N ALA A 32 4.09 7.97 -8.68
CA ALA A 32 3.19 8.17 -9.81
C ALA A 32 2.40 9.49 -9.66
N GLU A 33 2.30 10.23 -10.76
CA GLU A 33 1.67 11.55 -10.81
C GLU A 33 0.19 11.55 -10.42
N SER A 34 -0.49 10.41 -10.55
CA SER A 34 -1.90 10.28 -10.19
C SER A 34 -2.22 8.90 -9.61
N VAL A 35 -3.29 8.84 -8.81
CA VAL A 35 -3.81 7.58 -8.25
C VAL A 35 -4.17 6.58 -9.34
N HIS A 36 -4.64 7.06 -10.50
CA HIS A 36 -4.94 6.19 -11.64
C HIS A 36 -3.68 5.55 -12.22
N LYS A 37 -2.63 6.36 -12.45
CA LYS A 37 -1.33 5.87 -12.95
C LYS A 37 -0.67 4.93 -11.94
N PHE A 38 -0.79 5.23 -10.65
CA PHE A 38 -0.32 4.34 -9.58
C PHE A 38 -1.01 2.98 -9.66
N LYS A 39 -2.34 2.97 -9.78
CA LYS A 39 -3.14 1.75 -9.89
C LYS A 39 -2.77 0.94 -11.13
N GLU A 40 -2.63 1.56 -12.30
CA GLU A 40 -2.23 0.86 -13.54
C GLU A 40 -0.86 0.19 -13.41
N LYS A 41 0.13 0.88 -12.83
CA LYS A 41 1.46 0.30 -12.59
C LYS A 41 1.43 -0.82 -11.57
N LEU A 42 0.65 -0.69 -10.50
CA LEU A 42 0.45 -1.75 -9.51
C LEU A 42 -0.23 -2.99 -10.09
N ASP A 43 -1.30 -2.79 -10.85
CA ASP A 43 -2.05 -3.88 -11.47
C ASP A 43 -1.12 -4.67 -12.41
N LYS A 44 -0.28 -3.97 -13.20
CA LYS A 44 0.71 -4.62 -14.07
C LYS A 44 1.67 -5.53 -13.29
N ILE A 45 2.23 -5.07 -12.17
CA ILE A 45 3.11 -5.90 -11.33
C ILE A 45 2.38 -7.12 -10.79
N ILE A 46 1.17 -6.93 -10.27
CA ILE A 46 0.39 -8.01 -9.67
C ILE A 46 0.03 -9.08 -10.71
N TYR A 47 -0.20 -8.68 -11.97
CA TYR A 47 -0.47 -9.60 -13.07
C TYR A 47 0.79 -10.30 -13.58
N GLU A 48 1.93 -9.62 -13.66
CA GLU A 48 3.21 -10.22 -14.05
C GLU A 48 3.69 -11.24 -12.99
N ASP A 49 3.59 -10.93 -11.70
CA ASP A 49 3.94 -11.83 -10.59
C ASP A 49 3.05 -13.09 -10.56
N ARG A 50 1.78 -12.97 -10.98
CA ARG A 50 0.85 -14.11 -11.08
C ARG A 50 1.05 -14.99 -12.32
N SER A 51 1.94 -14.59 -13.23
CA SER A 51 2.21 -15.30 -14.50
C SER A 51 3.44 -16.22 -14.44
N LEU A 52 4.13 -16.28 -13.29
CA LEU A 52 5.23 -17.19 -12.98
C LEU A 52 4.75 -18.43 -12.20
#